data_AF-A0A3Q7ILU3-F1
#
_entry.id   AF-A0A3Q7ILU3-F1
#
_cell.length_a   1.000
_cell.length_b   1.000
_cell.length_c   1.000
_cell.angle_alpha   90.00
_cell.angle_beta   90.00
_cell.angle_gamma   90.00
#
_symmetry.space_group_name_H-M   'P 1'
#
loop_
_entity.id
_entity.type
_entity.pdbx_description
1 polymer ?
#
loop_
_entity_poly.entity_id
_entity_poly.type
_entity_poly.pdbx_seq_one_letter_code
_entity_poly.pdbx_strand_id
1 'polypeptide(L)'
;MLEKVTVAILGRRLLNDTSPVCSNFPKFFHYMPSLLELDICGAILEYLIKGGLPESPPTALYNIKSLNILSMSLRNAEVVSSAVYLITSCPKLQDLTLEFYQVSVGILLNLL
;
A
#
# COMPACT_ATOMS: atom_id res chain seq x y z
N MET A 1 21.75 -2.09 9.57
CA MET A 1 20.80 -1.08 9.04
C MET A 1 19.69 -1.86 8.32
N LEU A 2 18.42 -1.49 8.43
CA LEU A 2 17.32 -2.25 7.82
C LEU A 2 17.24 -1.92 6.32
N GLU A 3 17.45 -2.92 5.47
CA GLU A 3 17.42 -2.78 4.01
C GLU A 3 16.15 -3.38 3.39
N LYS A 4 15.50 -4.30 4.09
CA LYS A 4 14.23 -4.91 3.69
C LYS A 4 13.19 -4.72 4.78
N VAL A 5 12.00 -4.28 4.40
CA VAL A 5 10.86 -4.17 5.30
C VAL A 5 9.61 -4.71 4.63
N THR A 6 8.92 -5.60 5.34
CA THR A 6 7.59 -6.07 4.98
C THR A 6 6.59 -5.42 5.92
N VAL A 7 5.61 -4.70 5.36
CA VAL A 7 4.49 -4.13 6.10
C VAL A 7 3.20 -4.80 5.64
N ALA A 8 2.66 -5.64 6.53
CA ALA A 8 1.38 -6.31 6.31
C ALA A 8 0.42 -5.99 7.46
N ILE A 9 -0.84 -5.69 7.13
CA ILE A 9 -1.94 -5.78 8.10
C ILE A 9 -2.52 -7.19 7.96
N LEU A 10 -2.23 -8.02 8.95
CA LEU A 10 -2.82 -9.35 9.09
C LEU A 10 -4.11 -9.19 9.91
N GLY A 11 -5.21 -8.80 9.25
CA GLY A 11 -6.48 -8.58 9.94
C GLY A 11 -7.64 -8.34 8.97
N ARG A 12 -8.88 -8.57 9.42
CA ARG A 12 -10.06 -8.17 8.64
C ARG A 12 -10.03 -6.67 8.47
N ARG A 13 -10.21 -6.23 7.23
CA ARG A 13 -10.58 -4.88 6.83
C ARG A 13 -11.39 -4.16 7.92
N LEU A 14 -10.81 -3.12 8.53
CA LEU A 14 -11.51 -2.17 9.40
C LEU A 14 -12.35 -1.20 8.54
N LEU A 15 -13.23 -1.75 7.69
CA LEU A 15 -14.07 -0.98 6.75
C LEU A 15 -14.97 0.05 7.44
N ASN A 16 -15.11 -0.02 8.77
CA ASN A 16 -16.03 0.81 9.55
C ASN A 16 -15.31 1.75 10.53
N ASP A 17 -13.98 1.87 10.49
CA ASP A 17 -13.29 2.83 11.34
C ASP A 17 -13.51 4.26 10.79
N THR A 18 -14.28 5.03 11.56
CA THR A 18 -14.67 6.44 11.29
C THR A 18 -13.80 7.43 12.05
N SER A 19 -12.75 6.96 12.74
CA SER A 19 -11.83 7.84 13.45
C SER A 19 -11.16 8.85 12.51
N PRO A 20 -10.86 10.07 12.98
CA PRO A 20 -10.15 11.06 12.18
C PRO A 20 -8.81 10.47 11.74
N VAL A 21 -8.67 10.24 10.43
CA VAL A 21 -7.58 9.43 9.92
C VAL A 21 -6.31 10.27 9.82
N CYS A 22 -5.36 10.02 10.72
CA CYS A 22 -3.96 10.39 10.53
C CYS A 22 -3.19 9.10 10.28
N SER A 23 -2.79 8.85 9.04
CA SER A 23 -1.91 7.72 8.75
C SER A 23 -0.50 8.07 9.23
N ASN A 24 -0.06 7.42 10.30
CA ASN A 24 1.35 7.51 10.72
C ASN A 24 2.27 6.67 9.83
N PHE A 25 1.74 6.00 8.80
CA PHE A 25 2.53 5.11 7.95
C PHE A 25 3.72 5.82 7.28
N PRO A 26 3.56 7.02 6.69
CA PRO A 26 4.70 7.73 6.10
C PRO A 26 5.82 8.04 7.10
N LYS A 27 5.51 8.13 8.41
CA LYS A 27 6.50 8.40 9.47
C LYS A 27 7.47 7.23 9.68
N PHE A 28 7.10 5.99 9.34
CA PHE A 28 8.01 4.85 9.46
C PHE A 28 9.22 4.98 8.52
N PHE A 29 9.02 5.54 7.33
CA PHE A 29 10.08 5.75 6.36
C PHE A 29 11.19 6.68 6.88
N HIS A 30 10.88 7.58 7.82
CA HIS A 30 11.89 8.42 8.47
C HIS A 30 12.94 7.59 9.24
N TYR A 31 12.54 6.46 9.80
CA TYR A 31 13.40 5.58 10.59
C TYR A 31 14.10 4.50 9.75
N MET A 32 13.89 4.50 8.43
CA MET A 32 14.39 3.47 7.51
C MET A 32 15.08 4.10 6.30
N PRO A 33 16.12 4.95 6.49
CA PRO A 33 16.74 5.71 5.41
C PRO A 33 17.42 4.84 4.33
N SER A 34 17.66 3.56 4.64
CA SER A 34 18.39 2.62 3.78
C SER A 34 17.51 1.50 3.25
N LEU A 35 16.20 1.73 3.25
CA LEU A 35 15.24 0.81 2.68
C LEU A 35 15.50 0.61 1.18
N LEU A 36 15.66 -0.65 0.78
CA LEU A 36 15.87 -1.09 -0.60
C LEU A 36 14.68 -1.93 -1.10
N GLU A 37 14.03 -2.67 -0.20
CA GLU A 37 12.91 -3.56 -0.54
C GLU A 37 11.70 -3.25 0.35
N LEU A 38 10.55 -3.02 -0.28
CA LEU A 38 9.27 -2.77 0.39
C LEU A 38 8.20 -3.75 -0.10
N ASP A 39 7.68 -4.55 0.84
CA ASP A 39 6.50 -5.36 0.62
C ASP A 39 5.32 -4.73 1.36
N ILE A 40 4.22 -4.46 0.66
CA ILE A 40 3.04 -3.79 1.21
C ILE A 40 1.77 -4.50 0.79
N CYS A 41 0.85 -4.69 1.74
CA CYS A 41 -0.49 -5.21 1.45
C CYS A 41 -1.42 -4.09 0.95
N GLY A 42 -2.31 -4.40 0.00
CA GLY A 42 -3.30 -3.46 -0.54
C GLY A 42 -4.21 -2.85 0.52
N ALA A 43 -4.42 -3.54 1.64
CA ALA A 43 -5.14 -2.97 2.80
C ALA A 43 -4.40 -1.75 3.39
N ILE A 44 -3.06 -1.71 3.40
CA ILE A 44 -2.29 -0.54 3.86
C ILE A 44 -2.51 0.67 2.94
N LEU A 45 -2.67 0.45 1.64
CA LEU A 45 -2.92 1.53 0.68
C LEU A 45 -4.21 2.28 0.99
N GLU A 46 -5.24 1.59 1.50
CA GLU A 46 -6.48 2.21 1.98
C GLU A 46 -6.22 3.17 3.17
N TYR A 47 -5.25 2.87 4.04
CA TYR A 47 -4.86 3.78 5.13
C TYR A 47 -3.99 4.93 4.62
N LEU A 48 -3.14 4.67 3.62
CA LEU A 48 -2.25 5.67 3.04
C LEU A 48 -3.07 6.85 2.49
N ILE A 49 -4.10 6.57 1.68
CA ILE A 49 -4.95 7.63 1.11
C ILE A 49 -5.78 8.35 2.16
N LYS A 50 -6.37 7.61 3.11
CA LYS A 50 -7.23 8.19 4.14
C LYS A 50 -6.46 9.14 5.05
N GLY A 51 -5.18 8.88 5.29
CA GLY A 51 -4.30 9.76 6.06
C GLY A 51 -3.74 10.96 5.28
N GLY A 52 -4.05 11.06 3.98
CA GLY A 52 -3.45 12.02 3.06
C GLY A 52 -2.07 11.58 2.57
N LEU A 53 -1.90 11.59 1.25
CA LEU A 53 -0.58 11.40 0.64
C LEU A 53 0.23 12.69 0.81
N PRO A 54 1.46 12.62 1.34
CA PRO A 54 2.29 13.81 1.43
C PRO A 54 2.66 14.28 0.02
N GLU A 55 2.60 15.60 -0.21
CA GLU A 55 2.95 16.21 -1.50
C GLU A 55 4.36 15.83 -1.96
N SER A 56 5.28 15.69 -1.00
CA SER A 56 6.65 15.20 -1.24
C SER A 56 6.84 13.80 -0.66
N PRO A 57 7.32 12.83 -1.44
CA PRO A 57 7.53 11.48 -0.95
C PRO A 57 8.67 11.38 0.07
N PRO A 58 8.55 10.47 1.05
CA PRO A 58 9.62 10.19 2.01
C PRO A 58 10.93 9.81 1.32
N THR A 59 12.06 10.35 1.78
CA THR A 59 13.38 10.12 1.18
C THR A 59 13.76 8.64 1.12
N ALA A 60 13.28 7.80 2.04
CA ALA A 60 13.52 6.36 1.99
C ALA A 60 13.00 5.70 0.70
N LEU A 61 11.89 6.22 0.13
CA LEU A 61 11.34 5.69 -1.12
C LEU A 61 12.30 5.88 -2.31
N TYR A 62 13.17 6.91 -2.27
CA TYR A 62 14.17 7.14 -3.32
C TYR A 62 15.23 6.03 -3.44
N ASN A 63 15.39 5.23 -2.40
CA ASN A 63 16.38 4.15 -2.37
C ASN A 63 15.78 2.78 -2.70
N ILE A 64 14.45 2.67 -2.77
CA ILE A 64 13.77 1.42 -3.08
C ILE A 64 14.14 0.95 -4.48
N LYS A 65 14.57 -0.32 -4.54
CA LYS A 65 14.86 -1.08 -5.75
C LYS A 65 13.80 -2.14 -6.03
N SER A 66 13.15 -2.69 -4.99
CA SER A 66 12.08 -3.67 -5.13
C SER A 66 10.82 -3.24 -4.38
N LEU A 67 9.68 -3.24 -5.08
CA LEU A 67 8.38 -2.91 -4.53
C LEU A 67 7.40 -4.04 -4.85
N ASN A 68 6.84 -4.66 -3.80
CA ASN A 68 5.80 -5.67 -3.93
C ASN A 68 4.50 -5.15 -3.30
N ILE A 69 3.47 -4.92 -4.13
CA ILE A 69 2.14 -4.54 -3.68
C ILE A 69 1.23 -5.76 -3.78
N LEU A 70 0.90 -6.36 -2.64
CA LEU A 70 0.19 -7.63 -2.57
C LEU A 70 -1.30 -7.43 -2.27
N SER A 71 -2.17 -8.31 -2.77
CA SER A 71 -3.61 -8.28 -2.47
C SER A 71 -4.27 -6.90 -2.71
N MET A 72 -3.93 -6.23 -3.82
CA MET A 72 -4.52 -4.95 -4.19
C MET A 72 -5.91 -5.08 -4.84
N SER A 73 -6.81 -4.14 -4.55
CA SER A 73 -8.15 -4.07 -5.13
C SER A 73 -8.21 -3.09 -6.30
N LEU A 74 -8.44 -3.57 -7.52
CA LEU A 74 -8.65 -2.69 -8.69
C LEU A 74 -9.99 -1.95 -8.68
N ARG A 75 -10.94 -2.36 -7.83
CA ARG A 75 -12.27 -1.72 -7.74
C ARG A 75 -12.28 -0.44 -6.91
N ASN A 76 -11.19 -0.15 -6.21
CA ASN A 76 -11.07 1.06 -5.40
C ASN A 76 -10.06 2.01 -6.07
N ALA A 77 -10.57 3.06 -6.70
CA ALA A 77 -9.75 4.04 -7.39
C ALA A 77 -8.74 4.74 -6.45
N GLU A 78 -9.09 4.94 -5.19
CA GLU A 78 -8.20 5.56 -4.19
C GLU A 78 -7.01 4.66 -3.82
N VAL A 79 -7.25 3.34 -3.75
CA VAL A 79 -6.20 2.34 -3.56
C VAL A 79 -5.26 2.32 -4.77
N VAL A 80 -5.83 2.36 -5.98
CA VAL A 80 -5.03 2.43 -7.21
C VAL A 80 -4.19 3.71 -7.23
N SER A 81 -4.75 4.86 -6.88
CA SER A 81 -4.01 6.13 -6.77
C SER A 81 -2.87 6.07 -5.75
N SER A 82 -3.07 5.39 -4.62
CA SER A 82 -2.01 5.18 -3.61
C SER A 82 -0.88 4.29 -4.10
N ALA A 83 -1.22 3.23 -4.85
CA ALA A 83 -0.21 2.38 -5.48
C ALA A 83 0.60 3.17 -6.52
N VAL A 84 -0.08 3.95 -7.37
CA VAL A 84 0.58 4.83 -8.35
C VAL A 84 1.52 5.79 -7.65
N TYR A 85 1.09 6.42 -6.56
CA TYR A 85 1.94 7.30 -5.75
C TYR A 85 3.21 6.60 -5.27
N LEU A 86 3.10 5.38 -4.70
CA LEU A 86 4.28 4.65 -4.24
C LEU A 86 5.23 4.31 -5.40
N ILE A 87 4.69 3.86 -6.53
CA ILE A 87 5.48 3.52 -7.72
C ILE A 87 6.23 4.75 -8.24
N THR A 88 5.55 5.89 -8.40
CA THR A 88 6.18 7.12 -8.91
C THR A 88 7.16 7.75 -7.92
N SER A 89 7.01 7.44 -6.63
CA SER A 89 7.91 7.89 -5.56
C SER A 89 9.22 7.08 -5.46
N CYS A 90 9.36 6.00 -6.24
CA CYS A 90 10.53 5.12 -6.23
C CYS A 90 11.35 5.26 -7.54
N PRO A 91 12.12 6.34 -7.75
CA PRO A 91 12.85 6.58 -9.00
C PRO A 91 13.97 5.57 -9.32
N LYS A 92 14.42 4.76 -8.34
CA LYS A 92 15.44 3.72 -8.51
C LYS A 92 14.85 2.31 -8.60
N LEU A 93 13.53 2.19 -8.76
CA LEU A 93 12.84 0.91 -8.79
C LEU A 93 13.34 0.06 -9.97
N GLN A 94 13.71 -1.18 -9.67
CA GLN A 94 14.19 -2.19 -10.61
C GLN A 94 13.19 -3.33 -10.75
N ASP A 95 12.59 -3.74 -9.62
CA ASP A 95 11.64 -4.83 -9.53
C ASP A 95 10.29 -4.34 -9.01
N LEU A 96 9.21 -4.69 -9.71
CA LEU A 96 7.84 -4.36 -9.33
C LEU A 96 6.97 -5.61 -9.41
N THR A 97 6.36 -6.00 -8.29
CA THR A 97 5.31 -7.02 -8.26
C THR A 97 3.99 -6.40 -7.87
N LEU A 98 2.95 -6.64 -8.67
CA LEU A 98 1.57 -6.28 -8.36
C LEU A 98 0.74 -7.56 -8.30
N GLU A 99 0.24 -7.88 -7.12
CA GLU A 99 -0.69 -8.98 -6.91
C GLU A 99 -2.07 -8.42 -6.58
N PHE A 100 -3.08 -8.84 -7.34
CA PHE A 100 -4.46 -8.40 -7.17
C PHE A 100 -5.29 -9.57 -6.66
N TYR A 101 -6.21 -9.31 -5.73
CA TYR A 101 -7.19 -10.34 -5.36
C TYR A 101 -8.44 -10.20 -6.23
N GLN A 102 -8.86 -11.30 -6.85
CA GLN A 102 -10.19 -11.38 -7.44
C GLN A 102 -11.21 -11.45 -6.32
N VAL A 103 -12.20 -10.56 -6.35
CA VAL A 103 -13.42 -10.82 -5.60
C VAL A 103 -14.33 -11.58 -6.54
N SER A 104 -14.49 -12.87 -6.28
CA SER A 104 -15.53 -13.69 -6.88
C SER A 104 -16.82 -12.90 -6.79
N VAL A 105 -17.41 -12.55 -7.93
CA VAL A 105 -18.81 -12.13 -7.96
C VAL A 105 -19.55 -13.37 -7.48
N GLY A 106 -19.99 -13.35 -6.23
CA GLY A 106 -20.99 -14.30 -5.78
C GLY A 106 -22.19 -14.07 -6.68
N ILE A 107 -22.29 -14.86 -7.75
CA ILE A 107 -23.58 -15.09 -8.39
C ILE A 107 -24.39 -15.73 -7.27
N LEU A 108 -25.14 -14.90 -6.55
CA LEU A 108 -26.35 -15.32 -5.88
C LEU A 108 -27.22 -15.87 -7.00
N LEU A 109 -27.05 -17.16 -7.30
CA LEU A 109 -28.12 -17.97 -7.84
C LEU A 109 -29.20 -17.88 -6.77
N ASN A 110 -30.10 -16.92 -6.96
CA ASN A 110 -31.39 -16.88 -6.30
C ASN A 110 -32.08 -18.19 -6.68
N LEU A 111 -31.87 -19.23 -5.87
CA LEU A 111 -32.74 -20.39 -5.79
C LEU A 111 -33.92 -20.00 -4.92
N LEU A 112 -34.86 -19.24 -5.49
CA LEU A 112 -36.27 -19.21 -5.15
C LEU A 112 -37.06 -18.85 -6.40
#